data_AF-A0ABD2EPX6-F1
#
_entry.id   AF-A0ABD2EPX6-F1
#
_cell.length_a   1.000
_cell.length_b   1.000
_cell.length_c   1.000
_cell.angle_alpha   90.00
_cell.angle_beta   90.00
_cell.angle_gamma   90.00
#
_symmetry.space_group_name_H-M   'P 1'
#
loop_
_entity.id
_entity.type
_entity.pdbx_description
1 polymer ?
#
loop_
_entity_poly.entity_id
_entity_poly.type
_entity_poly.pdbx_seq_one_letter_code
_entity_poly.pdbx_strand_id
1 'polypeptide(L)'
;MILLYQIVHFILFASVSGECVTKLLKDTYFEGGDITTVFTPSAKYCQVVCTYHPRCLLFTFMAESPSEDPTEWFTCVLKDSVTETLPRVNRTGAVSGYSFKQCSHQISACSKDIYVDLDMKGMNYNSSVAKNAQDCQERCTNDLHCHFFTYATRWFPSVEHR
;
A
#
# COMPACT_ATOMS: atom_id res chain seq x y z
N MET A 1 -48.55 -23.86 15.85
CA MET A 1 -47.20 -24.40 15.59
C MET A 1 -46.57 -24.02 14.24
N ILE A 2 -47.21 -23.17 13.41
CA ILE A 2 -46.62 -22.72 12.12
C ILE A 2 -46.20 -21.22 12.19
N LEU A 3 -46.86 -20.41 13.02
CA LEU A 3 -46.56 -18.98 13.17
C LEU A 3 -45.24 -18.67 13.88
N LEU A 4 -44.76 -19.56 14.77
CA LEU A 4 -43.49 -19.39 15.47
C LEU A 4 -42.28 -19.70 14.58
N TYR A 5 -42.45 -20.51 13.53
CA TYR A 5 -41.34 -20.91 12.63
C TYR A 5 -40.94 -19.80 11.66
N GLN A 6 -41.87 -18.90 11.31
CA GLN A 6 -41.58 -17.78 10.41
C GLN A 6 -40.89 -16.61 11.11
N ILE A 7 -41.07 -16.46 12.43
CA ILE A 7 -40.41 -15.41 13.22
C ILE A 7 -38.92 -15.72 13.42
N VAL A 8 -38.55 -17.02 13.47
CA VAL A 8 -37.13 -17.44 13.65
C VAL A 8 -36.31 -17.22 12.37
N HIS A 9 -36.92 -17.26 11.19
CA HIS A 9 -36.21 -16.99 9.93
C HIS A 9 -35.93 -15.50 9.68
N PHE A 10 -36.59 -14.58 10.40
CA PHE A 10 -36.43 -13.15 10.19
C PHE A 10 -35.30 -12.52 11.01
N ILE A 11 -34.66 -13.28 11.92
CA ILE A 11 -33.64 -12.75 12.87
C ILE A 11 -32.19 -12.97 12.39
N LEU A 12 -31.96 -13.69 11.29
CA LEU A 12 -30.60 -14.13 10.88
C LEU A 12 -29.95 -13.36 9.73
N PHE A 13 -30.49 -12.21 9.31
CA PHE A 13 -29.77 -11.27 8.45
C PHE A 13 -29.31 -10.05 9.24
N ALA A 14 -28.59 -10.29 10.34
CA ALA A 14 -27.67 -9.26 10.82
C ALA A 14 -26.57 -9.16 9.76
N SER A 15 -26.69 -8.19 8.86
CA SER A 15 -25.58 -7.81 7.99
C SER A 15 -24.43 -7.42 8.91
N VAL A 16 -23.42 -8.28 9.03
CA VAL A 16 -22.14 -7.91 9.64
C VAL A 16 -21.53 -6.88 8.70
N SER A 17 -21.89 -5.61 8.88
CA SER A 17 -21.15 -4.52 8.28
C SER A 17 -19.84 -4.46 9.05
N GLY A 18 -18.82 -5.16 8.55
CA GLY A 18 -17.45 -4.96 9.03
C GLY A 18 -17.14 -3.47 8.93
N GLU A 19 -16.75 -2.86 10.04
CA GLU A 19 -16.40 -1.45 10.06
C GLU A 19 -15.19 -1.25 9.15
N CYS A 20 -15.28 -0.31 8.20
CA CYS A 20 -14.17 -0.02 7.30
C CYS A 20 -13.02 0.61 8.09
N VAL A 21 -11.92 -0.13 8.27
CA VAL A 21 -10.75 0.36 9.01
C VAL A 21 -9.81 1.06 8.04
N THR A 22 -9.89 2.38 7.99
CA THR A 22 -9.03 3.22 7.14
C THR A 22 -7.80 3.77 7.87
N LYS A 23 -7.77 3.63 9.20
CA LYS A 23 -6.74 4.24 10.04
C LYS A 23 -5.40 3.52 9.90
N LEU A 24 -4.35 4.30 9.64
CA LEU A 24 -2.96 3.86 9.77
C LEU A 24 -2.49 4.00 11.22
N LEU A 25 -1.75 3.00 11.69
CA LEU A 25 -1.19 2.89 13.02
C LEU A 25 0.30 3.22 12.96
N LYS A 26 0.69 4.39 13.45
CA LYS A 26 2.08 4.82 13.52
C LYS A 26 2.84 4.09 14.63
N ASP A 27 4.13 3.92 14.42
CA ASP A 27 5.09 3.22 15.28
C ASP A 27 4.59 1.85 15.77
N THR A 28 3.80 1.19 14.92
CA THR A 28 3.13 -0.07 15.23
C THR A 28 3.51 -1.09 14.17
N TYR A 29 3.97 -2.27 14.59
CA TYR A 29 4.29 -3.41 13.75
C TYR A 29 3.34 -4.56 14.06
N PHE A 30 2.79 -5.22 13.03
CA PHE A 30 2.02 -6.45 13.18
C PHE A 30 2.95 -7.67 13.13
N GLU A 31 3.00 -8.46 14.20
CA GLU A 31 3.87 -9.63 14.26
C GLU A 31 3.27 -10.85 13.52
N GLY A 32 4.10 -11.50 12.71
CA GLY A 32 3.73 -12.71 11.97
C GLY A 32 2.73 -12.47 10.83
N GLY A 33 2.18 -13.58 10.32
CA GLY A 33 1.20 -13.56 9.22
C GLY A 33 1.78 -13.18 7.86
N ASP A 34 3.10 -13.09 7.71
CA ASP A 34 3.76 -12.60 6.51
C ASP A 34 3.45 -13.47 5.28
N ILE A 35 2.95 -12.82 4.23
CA ILE A 35 2.70 -13.45 2.93
C ILE A 35 3.89 -13.20 2.00
N THR A 36 4.25 -11.92 1.85
CA THR A 36 5.32 -11.46 0.97
C THR A 36 5.73 -10.04 1.35
N THR A 37 6.91 -9.64 0.89
CA THR A 37 7.44 -8.29 1.05
C THR A 37 7.60 -7.66 -0.32
N VAL A 38 7.09 -6.44 -0.45
CA VAL A 38 7.24 -5.59 -1.63
C VAL A 38 7.79 -4.23 -1.22
N PHE A 39 8.23 -3.43 -2.18
CA PHE A 39 8.64 -2.05 -1.92
C PHE A 39 7.53 -1.09 -2.37
N THR A 40 7.23 -0.12 -1.52
CA THR A 40 6.25 0.93 -1.83
C THR A 40 6.76 2.28 -1.36
N PRO A 41 6.39 3.38 -2.03
CA PRO A 41 6.88 4.70 -1.64
C PRO A 41 6.26 5.25 -0.35
N SER A 42 5.17 4.65 0.14
CA SER A 42 4.47 5.11 1.33
C SER A 42 3.57 4.03 1.93
N ALA A 43 3.24 4.16 3.22
CA ALA A 43 2.24 3.33 3.88
C ALA A 43 0.87 3.36 3.18
N LYS A 44 0.48 4.51 2.62
CA LYS A 44 -0.78 4.65 1.88
C LYS A 44 -0.78 3.80 0.60
N TYR A 45 0.33 3.78 -0.13
CA TYR A 45 0.45 2.92 -1.31
C TYR A 45 0.59 1.44 -0.93
N CYS A 46 1.27 1.13 0.18
CA CYS A 46 1.28 -0.21 0.77
C CYS A 46 -0.14 -0.72 1.08
N GLN A 47 -1.01 0.14 1.62
CA GLN A 47 -2.42 -0.21 1.84
C GLN A 47 -3.17 -0.51 0.54
N VAL A 48 -2.92 0.24 -0.54
CA VAL A 48 -3.49 -0.05 -1.87
C VAL A 48 -3.00 -1.41 -2.36
N VAL A 49 -1.69 -1.67 -2.30
CA VAL A 49 -1.12 -2.97 -2.71
C VAL A 49 -1.72 -4.13 -1.91
N CYS A 50 -1.83 -3.99 -0.58
CA CYS A 50 -2.50 -4.99 0.25
C CYS A 50 -3.97 -5.19 -0.15
N THR A 51 -4.69 -4.10 -0.42
CA THR A 51 -6.09 -4.15 -0.83
C THR A 51 -6.29 -4.94 -2.12
N TYR A 52 -5.38 -4.81 -3.09
CA TYR A 52 -5.46 -5.52 -4.36
C TYR A 52 -4.80 -6.91 -4.33
N HIS A 53 -3.91 -7.18 -3.39
CA HIS A 53 -3.35 -8.52 -3.18
C HIS A 53 -4.45 -9.49 -2.73
N PRO A 54 -4.59 -10.69 -3.33
CA PRO A 54 -5.76 -11.57 -3.11
C PRO A 54 -5.90 -12.05 -1.67
N ARG A 55 -4.77 -12.21 -0.95
CA ARG A 55 -4.75 -12.74 0.42
C ARG A 55 -4.46 -11.73 1.52
N CYS A 56 -4.06 -10.50 1.17
CA CYS A 56 -3.59 -9.57 2.19
C CYS A 56 -4.78 -8.98 2.94
N LEU A 57 -4.77 -9.09 4.26
CA LEU A 57 -5.76 -8.50 5.16
C LEU A 57 -5.17 -7.35 5.97
N LEU A 58 -3.90 -7.46 6.35
CA LEU A 58 -3.15 -6.46 7.11
C LEU A 58 -1.80 -6.20 6.44
N PHE A 59 -1.15 -5.09 6.78
CA PHE A 59 0.21 -4.83 6.33
C PHE A 59 1.01 -4.07 7.38
N THR A 60 2.33 -4.13 7.25
CA THR A 60 3.24 -3.21 7.93
C THR A 60 4.21 -2.61 6.93
N PHE A 61 4.28 -1.28 6.91
CA PHE A 61 5.19 -0.49 6.11
C PHE A 61 6.32 0.06 6.98
N MET A 62 7.56 0.02 6.52
CA MET A 62 8.70 0.64 7.19
C MET A 62 9.02 1.97 6.53
N ALA A 63 8.75 3.07 7.23
CA ALA A 63 9.13 4.41 6.78
C ALA A 63 10.64 4.62 6.93
N GLU A 64 11.16 5.59 6.19
CA GLU A 64 12.50 6.13 6.46
C GLU A 64 12.55 6.62 7.92
N SER A 65 13.48 6.06 8.68
CA SER A 65 13.72 6.43 10.07
C SER A 65 15.20 6.35 10.38
N PRO A 66 15.81 7.36 11.03
CA PRO A 66 17.19 7.32 11.46
C PRO A 66 17.51 6.19 12.45
N SER A 67 16.48 5.64 13.11
CA SER A 67 16.61 4.59 14.11
C SER A 67 16.57 3.17 13.54
N GLU A 68 16.18 3.00 12.27
CA GLU A 68 16.01 1.70 11.62
C GLU A 68 17.09 1.47 10.57
N ASP A 69 17.33 0.20 10.24
CA ASP A 69 18.24 -0.18 9.17
C ASP A 69 17.77 0.40 7.82
N PRO A 70 18.60 1.18 7.10
CA PRO A 70 18.25 1.73 5.80
C PRO A 70 17.83 0.70 4.74
N THR A 71 18.26 -0.55 4.89
CA THR A 71 17.86 -1.65 4.01
C THR A 71 16.41 -2.08 4.19
N GLU A 72 15.79 -1.72 5.32
CA GLU A 72 14.37 -2.00 5.58
C GLU A 72 13.44 -0.86 5.15
N TRP A 73 13.96 0.32 4.81
CA TRP A 73 13.12 1.44 4.41
C TRP A 73 12.29 1.11 3.16
N PHE A 74 11.08 1.65 3.13
CA PHE A 74 10.10 1.47 2.06
C PHE A 74 9.59 0.02 1.89
N THR A 75 9.99 -0.90 2.76
CA THR A 75 9.44 -2.25 2.77
C THR A 75 7.97 -2.23 3.20
N CYS A 76 7.18 -3.00 2.51
CA CYS A 76 5.75 -3.20 2.73
C CYS A 76 5.52 -4.71 2.86
N VAL A 77 5.35 -5.17 4.09
CA VAL A 77 5.08 -6.58 4.39
C VAL A 77 3.58 -6.80 4.36
N LEU A 78 3.12 -7.61 3.41
CA LEU A 78 1.72 -8.00 3.28
C LEU A 78 1.44 -9.19 4.19
N LYS A 79 0.33 -9.14 4.94
CA LYS A 79 0.05 -10.09 6.02
C LYS A 79 -1.39 -10.62 5.96
N ASP A 80 -1.56 -11.83 6.45
CA ASP A 80 -2.83 -12.57 6.54
C ASP A 80 -3.03 -13.06 7.99
N SER A 81 -4.28 -13.24 8.40
CA SER A 81 -4.63 -13.78 9.72
C SER A 81 -6.00 -14.43 9.68
N VAL A 82 -6.09 -15.65 10.23
CA VAL A 82 -7.37 -16.38 10.36
C VAL A 82 -8.36 -15.63 11.24
N THR A 83 -7.90 -14.89 12.24
CA THR A 83 -8.75 -14.08 13.12
C THR A 83 -8.87 -12.64 12.66
N GLU A 84 -8.34 -12.31 11.48
CA GLU A 84 -8.27 -10.95 10.92
C GLU A 84 -7.48 -9.94 11.78
N THR A 85 -6.79 -10.40 12.81
CA THR A 85 -6.01 -9.58 13.74
C THR A 85 -4.62 -10.18 13.95
N LEU A 86 -3.62 -9.34 14.21
CA LEU A 86 -2.28 -9.77 14.59
C LEU A 86 -1.81 -9.04 15.85
N PRO A 87 -0.89 -9.65 16.64
CA PRO A 87 -0.24 -8.98 17.76
C PRO A 87 0.43 -7.67 17.30
N ARG A 88 0.31 -6.64 18.13
CA ARG A 88 0.86 -5.31 17.85
C ARG A 88 2.05 -5.08 18.76
N VAL A 89 3.18 -4.74 18.17
CA VAL A 89 4.38 -4.31 18.91
C VAL A 89 4.77 -2.91 18.50
N ASN A 90 5.32 -2.16 19.44
CA ASN A 90 5.86 -0.85 19.14
C ASN A 90 7.16 -1.01 18.36
N ARG A 91 7.26 -0.33 17.22
CA ARG A 91 8.47 -0.28 16.41
C ARG A 91 8.54 1.05 15.70
N THR A 92 9.57 1.84 16.01
CA THR A 92 9.76 3.17 15.45
C THR A 92 9.83 3.11 13.92
N GLY A 93 9.12 3.99 13.23
CA GLY A 93 9.10 4.03 11.77
C GLY A 93 8.18 2.99 11.13
N ALA A 94 7.67 1.99 11.88
CA ALA A 94 6.68 1.06 11.37
C ALA A 94 5.29 1.73 11.30
N VAL A 95 4.61 1.59 10.17
CA VAL A 95 3.25 2.05 9.96
C VAL A 95 2.41 0.86 9.50
N SER A 96 1.49 0.42 10.35
CA SER A 96 0.62 -0.73 10.06
C SER A 96 -0.81 -0.32 9.72
N GLY A 97 -1.51 -1.16 8.97
CA GLY A 97 -2.90 -0.90 8.59
C GLY A 97 -3.61 -2.13 8.05
N TYR A 98 -4.90 -1.97 7.78
CA TYR A 98 -5.76 -3.01 7.21
C TYR A 98 -5.99 -2.75 5.72
N SER A 99 -6.21 -3.82 4.96
CA SER A 99 -6.71 -3.73 3.60
C SER A 99 -8.09 -3.07 3.57
N PHE A 100 -8.47 -2.45 2.46
CA PHE A 100 -9.82 -1.90 2.29
C PHE A 100 -10.85 -2.94 1.82
N LYS A 101 -10.55 -4.25 1.86
CA LYS A 101 -11.45 -5.29 1.30
C LYS A 101 -12.84 -5.31 1.93
N GLN A 102 -12.95 -4.92 3.19
CA GLN A 102 -14.22 -4.80 3.93
C GLN A 102 -14.96 -3.46 3.70
N CYS A 103 -14.37 -2.53 2.94
CA CYS A 103 -14.97 -1.23 2.67
C CYS A 103 -15.91 -1.29 1.46
N SER A 104 -17.11 -0.72 1.59
CA SER A 104 -18.17 -0.75 0.56
C SER A 104 -17.99 0.27 -0.57
N HIS A 105 -16.98 1.13 -0.50
CA HIS A 105 -16.71 2.19 -1.48
C HIS A 105 -15.70 1.74 -2.53
N GLN A 106 -15.75 2.36 -3.72
CA GLN A 106 -14.78 2.12 -4.78
C GLN A 106 -13.37 2.53 -4.33
N ILE A 107 -12.47 1.55 -4.17
CA ILE A 107 -11.06 1.80 -3.89
C ILE A 107 -10.33 1.97 -5.21
N SER A 108 -9.69 3.12 -5.41
CA SER A 108 -8.88 3.37 -6.60
C SER A 108 -7.47 2.80 -6.46
N ALA A 109 -7.01 2.09 -7.49
CA ALA A 109 -5.59 1.72 -7.62
C ALA A 109 -4.72 2.90 -8.13
N CYS A 110 -5.33 3.94 -8.69
CA CYS A 110 -4.61 5.06 -9.28
C CYS A 110 -3.94 5.90 -8.20
N SER A 111 -2.61 6.00 -8.24
CA SER A 111 -1.83 6.99 -7.50
C SER A 111 -1.39 8.10 -8.45
N LYS A 112 -1.61 9.35 -8.02
CA LYS A 112 -1.15 10.56 -8.71
C LYS A 112 0.00 11.25 -7.96
N ASP A 113 0.46 10.65 -6.87
CA ASP A 113 1.47 11.23 -5.99
C ASP A 113 2.83 11.26 -6.71
N ILE A 114 3.55 12.37 -6.56
CA ILE A 114 4.95 12.51 -7.00
C ILE A 114 5.83 12.49 -5.76
N TYR A 115 6.76 11.53 -5.72
CA TYR A 115 7.67 11.35 -4.59
C TYR A 115 9.00 12.06 -4.88
N VAL A 116 9.18 13.24 -4.29
CA VAL A 116 10.42 14.02 -4.42
C VAL A 116 11.53 13.35 -3.63
N ASP A 117 12.76 13.41 -4.15
CA ASP A 117 13.97 12.83 -3.56
C ASP A 117 13.95 11.30 -3.39
N LEU A 118 13.00 10.63 -4.04
CA LEU A 118 12.90 9.17 -4.06
C LEU A 118 13.18 8.63 -5.47
N ASP A 119 14.15 7.73 -5.57
CA ASP A 119 14.42 6.97 -6.79
C ASP A 119 13.91 5.53 -6.64
N MET A 120 12.92 5.16 -7.45
CA MET A 120 12.37 3.81 -7.45
C MET A 120 13.21 2.91 -8.37
N LYS A 121 13.74 1.82 -7.82
CA LYS A 121 14.56 0.87 -8.57
C LYS A 121 13.71 -0.13 -9.34
N GLY A 122 14.10 -0.38 -10.59
CA GLY A 122 13.47 -1.36 -11.46
C GLY A 122 14.28 -1.60 -12.73
N MET A 123 13.67 -2.26 -13.71
CA MET A 123 14.26 -2.41 -15.04
C MET A 123 14.07 -1.11 -15.83
N ASN A 124 15.16 -0.37 -16.05
CA ASN A 124 15.16 0.83 -16.89
C ASN A 124 15.22 0.41 -18.37
N TYR A 125 14.07 0.28 -19.03
CA TYR A 125 14.00 -0.14 -20.45
C TYR A 125 14.00 1.04 -21.44
N ASN A 126 13.69 2.25 -20.98
CA ASN A 126 13.65 3.46 -21.79
C ASN A 126 14.12 4.67 -20.98
N SER A 127 14.83 5.60 -21.62
CA SER A 127 15.26 6.87 -21.04
C SER A 127 15.12 7.96 -22.10
N SER A 128 14.48 9.08 -21.74
CA SER A 128 14.25 10.20 -22.65
C SER A 128 14.20 11.53 -21.92
N VAL A 129 14.55 12.61 -22.61
CA VAL A 129 14.48 13.96 -22.07
C VAL A 129 13.01 14.40 -21.96
N ALA A 130 12.60 14.80 -20.76
CA ALA A 130 11.28 15.36 -20.47
C ALA A 130 11.40 16.78 -19.91
N LYS A 131 10.39 17.62 -20.18
CA LYS A 131 10.41 19.04 -19.77
C LYS A 131 10.31 19.21 -18.25
N ASN A 132 9.59 18.32 -17.59
CA ASN A 132 9.35 18.29 -16.15
C ASN A 132 8.77 16.92 -15.75
N ALA A 133 8.57 16.70 -14.44
CA ALA A 133 8.02 15.45 -13.91
C ALA A 133 6.61 15.12 -14.44
N GLN A 134 5.79 16.13 -14.75
CA GLN A 134 4.44 15.90 -15.31
C GLN A 134 4.51 15.37 -16.75
N ASP A 135 5.34 15.95 -17.61
CA ASP A 135 5.59 15.42 -18.97
C ASP A 135 6.13 13.98 -18.89
N CYS A 136 7.01 13.68 -17.94
CA CYS A 136 7.49 12.32 -17.69
C CYS A 136 6.36 11.37 -17.25
N GLN A 137 5.48 11.82 -16.34
CA GLN A 137 4.31 11.06 -15.89
C GLN A 137 3.34 10.78 -17.04
N GLU A 138 3.06 11.77 -17.90
CA GLU A 138 2.19 11.62 -19.07
C GLU A 138 2.77 10.61 -20.06
N ARG A 139 4.08 10.66 -20.31
CA ARG A 139 4.76 9.66 -21.17
C ARG A 139 4.69 8.26 -20.58
N CYS A 140 4.97 8.11 -19.29
CA CYS A 140 4.85 6.80 -18.61
C CYS A 140 3.41 6.27 -18.68
N THR A 141 2.41 7.12 -18.42
CA THR A 141 0.99 6.74 -18.49
C THR A 141 0.58 6.25 -19.88
N ASN A 142 1.20 6.79 -20.93
CA ASN A 142 0.92 6.42 -22.32
C ASN A 142 1.81 5.28 -22.86
N ASP A 143 2.70 4.70 -22.05
CA ASP A 143 3.54 3.55 -22.40
C ASP A 143 3.05 2.30 -21.66
N LEU A 144 2.67 1.28 -22.42
CA LEU A 144 2.12 0.02 -21.90
C LEU A 144 3.07 -0.72 -20.93
N HIS A 145 4.38 -0.53 -21.07
CA HIS A 145 5.37 -1.22 -20.23
C HIS A 145 5.81 -0.38 -19.02
N CYS A 146 5.38 0.88 -18.91
CA CYS A 146 5.82 1.75 -17.83
C CYS A 146 4.98 1.53 -16.57
N HIS A 147 5.60 0.99 -15.52
CA HIS A 147 4.94 0.82 -14.23
C HIS A 147 5.12 2.05 -13.33
N PHE A 148 6.26 2.72 -13.44
CA PHE A 148 6.63 3.94 -12.70
C PHE A 148 7.78 4.62 -13.44
N PHE A 149 8.09 5.85 -13.06
CA PHE A 149 9.19 6.63 -13.63
C PHE A 149 10.01 7.29 -12.52
N THR A 150 11.29 7.54 -12.81
CA THR A 150 12.13 8.47 -12.05
C THR A 150 12.48 9.65 -12.96
N TYR A 151 12.29 10.87 -12.49
CA TYR A 151 12.67 12.09 -13.21
C TYR A 151 13.82 12.79 -12.47
N ALA A 152 15.00 12.77 -13.07
CA ALA A 152 16.13 13.56 -12.60
C ALA A 152 15.95 15.02 -13.04
N THR A 153 15.93 15.94 -12.06
CA THR A 153 15.83 17.37 -12.37
C THR A 153 17.18 17.91 -12.86
N ARG A 154 17.18 19.12 -13.41
CA ARG A 154 18.42 19.85 -13.78
C ARG A 154 19.43 20.01 -12.62
N TRP A 155 18.97 19.88 -11.38
CA TRP A 155 19.79 19.99 -10.18
C TRP A 155 20.35 18.64 -9.72
N PHE A 156 19.99 17.54 -10.39
CA PHE A 156 20.48 16.22 -10.04
C PHE A 156 21.99 16.14 -10.24
N PRO A 157 22.77 15.60 -9.28
CA PRO A 157 24.23 15.67 -9.31
C PRO A 157 24.88 14.96 -10.52
N SER A 158 24.27 13.89 -11.03
CA SER A 158 24.85 13.12 -12.14
C SER A 158 24.56 13.77 -13.49
N VAL A 159 25.62 14.23 -14.16
CA VAL A 159 25.52 14.90 -15.47
C VAL A 159 24.90 14.00 -16.54
N GLU A 160 25.24 12.72 -16.53
CA GLU A 160 24.73 11.72 -17.47
C GLU A 160 23.21 11.50 -17.32
N HIS A 161 22.69 11.68 -16.12
CA HIS A 161 21.27 11.47 -15.81
C HIS A 161 20.45 12.77 -15.83
N ARG A 162 21.06 13.93 -16.11
CA ARG A 162 20.36 15.22 -16.22
C ARG A 162 19.69 15.42 -17.58
#